data_AF-A0AAV7UBJ4-F1
#
_entry.id   AF-A0AAV7UBJ4-F1
#
_cell.length_a   1.000
_cell.length_b   1.000
_cell.length_c   1.000
_cell.angle_alpha   90.00
_cell.angle_beta   90.00
_cell.angle_gamma   90.00
#
_symmetry.space_group_name_H-M   'P 1'
#
loop_
_entity.id
_entity.type
_entity.pdbx_description
1 polymer ?
#
loop_
_entity_poly.entity_id
_entity_poly.type
_entity_poly.pdbx_seq_one_letter_code
_entity_poly.pdbx_strand_id
1 'polypeptide(L)'
;MAQVLPDSVPIDSFVTSLVVRTSLAEDAVIRNSVDKKVDVSLKKAYVGTPLALRVGIYVTYVAQSLLSVLKVLNSALDGSSACSGLMSHIERQVEFLSDISFDAVRASALAEGACVSARRNLVLWDWKMNTAQRAFALRLPFQANVLFGAELEEKLHKLFKEKKHSSYFPSTLGDCSLFGKKYPVQAPSR
;
A
#
# COMPACT_ATOMS: atom_id res chain seq x y z
N MET A 1 12.06 26.28 0.80
CA MET A 1 10.60 26.24 0.58
C MET A 1 10.20 24.81 0.25
N ALA A 2 9.63 24.07 1.20
CA ALA A 2 9.09 22.74 0.91
C ALA A 2 7.75 22.94 0.18
N GLN A 3 7.69 22.63 -1.12
CA GLN A 3 6.42 22.53 -1.82
C GLN A 3 5.60 21.43 -1.15
N VAL A 4 4.51 21.84 -0.51
CA VAL A 4 3.46 20.96 -0.01
C VAL A 4 2.92 20.24 -1.25
N LEU A 5 3.17 18.93 -1.34
CA LEU A 5 2.59 18.14 -2.42
C LEU A 5 1.06 18.21 -2.27
N PRO A 6 0.32 18.38 -3.38
CA PRO A 6 -1.12 18.35 -3.32
C PRO A 6 -1.60 16.99 -2.77
N ASP A 7 -2.63 17.02 -1.93
CA ASP A 7 -3.19 15.83 -1.26
C ASP A 7 -3.69 14.75 -2.24
N SER A 8 -3.87 15.11 -3.52
CA SER A 8 -4.17 14.19 -4.63
C SER A 8 -3.95 14.87 -5.98
N VAL A 9 -3.80 14.10 -7.05
CA VAL A 9 -3.85 14.63 -8.43
C VAL A 9 -5.29 15.03 -8.75
N PRO A 10 -5.57 16.30 -9.10
CA PRO A 10 -6.91 16.71 -9.48
C PRO A 10 -7.32 16.05 -10.81
N ILE A 11 -8.60 15.70 -10.92
CA ILE A 11 -9.17 15.20 -12.17
C ILE A 11 -9.47 16.38 -13.09
N ASP A 12 -9.23 16.22 -14.39
CA ASP A 12 -9.53 17.25 -15.38
C ASP A 12 -11.03 17.63 -15.37
N SER A 13 -11.30 18.94 -15.43
CA SER A 13 -12.66 19.49 -15.38
C SER A 13 -13.52 19.00 -16.55
N PHE A 14 -12.93 18.84 -17.73
CA PHE A 14 -13.58 18.28 -18.91
C PHE A 14 -14.06 16.84 -18.66
N VAL A 15 -13.18 15.98 -18.13
CA VAL A 15 -13.51 14.59 -17.82
C VAL A 15 -14.62 14.52 -16.76
N THR A 16 -14.53 15.36 -15.73
CA THR A 16 -15.57 15.45 -14.70
C THR A 16 -16.92 15.84 -15.30
N SER A 17 -16.93 16.81 -16.21
CA SER A 17 -18.15 17.25 -16.90
C SER A 17 -18.74 16.17 -17.82
N LEU A 18 -17.89 15.35 -18.45
CA LEU A 18 -18.32 14.25 -19.30
C LEU A 18 -18.96 13.14 -18.45
N VAL A 19 -18.33 12.74 -17.35
CA VAL A 19 -18.84 11.70 -16.44
C VAL A 19 -20.23 12.05 -15.90
N VAL A 20 -20.44 13.29 -15.49
CA VAL A 20 -21.76 13.76 -15.02
C VAL A 20 -22.82 13.61 -16.12
N ARG A 21 -22.48 13.93 -17.37
CA ARG A 21 -23.39 13.85 -18.51
C ARG A 21 -23.67 12.42 -18.99
N THR A 22 -22.73 11.49 -18.80
CA THR A 22 -22.85 10.12 -19.29
C THR A 22 -23.30 9.11 -18.23
N SER A 23 -23.39 9.51 -16.95
CA SER A 23 -23.81 8.60 -15.88
C SER A 23 -25.32 8.33 -15.92
N LEU A 24 -25.72 7.05 -15.96
CA LEU A 24 -27.11 6.61 -15.84
C LEU A 24 -27.52 6.62 -14.36
N ALA A 25 -28.70 7.15 -14.05
CA ALA A 25 -29.08 7.57 -12.69
C ALA A 25 -29.37 6.44 -11.68
N GLU A 26 -29.76 5.24 -12.14
CA GLU A 26 -30.34 4.20 -11.26
C GLU A 26 -29.30 3.39 -10.45
N ASP A 27 -28.09 3.18 -10.99
CA ASP A 27 -27.01 2.47 -10.29
C ASP A 27 -26.04 3.41 -9.53
N ALA A 28 -26.22 4.73 -9.66
CA ALA A 28 -25.23 5.72 -9.25
C ALA A 28 -25.10 5.87 -7.72
N VAL A 29 -26.20 5.83 -6.96
CA VAL A 29 -26.20 6.23 -5.54
C VAL A 29 -25.36 5.29 -4.65
N ILE A 30 -25.46 3.98 -4.88
CA ILE A 30 -24.69 2.98 -4.12
C ILE A 30 -23.24 2.97 -4.62
N ARG A 31 -23.03 3.13 -5.94
CA ARG A 31 -21.70 3.17 -6.59
C ARG A 31 -20.87 4.33 -6.07
N ASN A 32 -21.50 5.49 -5.92
CA ASN A 32 -20.88 6.69 -5.37
C ASN A 32 -20.35 6.51 -3.93
N SER A 33 -20.95 5.66 -3.08
CA SER A 33 -20.52 5.51 -1.69
C SER A 33 -19.22 4.69 -1.57
N VAL A 34 -19.11 3.58 -2.30
CA VAL A 34 -17.91 2.74 -2.26
C VAL A 34 -16.81 3.33 -3.14
N ASP A 35 -17.16 3.91 -4.29
CA ASP A 35 -16.20 4.65 -5.12
C ASP A 35 -15.56 5.78 -4.31
N LYS A 36 -16.32 6.48 -3.47
CA LYS A 36 -15.77 7.49 -2.55
C LYS A 36 -14.82 6.90 -1.51
N LYS A 37 -15.10 5.71 -0.96
CA LYS A 37 -14.20 5.03 0.00
C LYS A 37 -12.92 4.53 -0.65
N VAL A 38 -13.03 4.03 -1.88
CA VAL A 38 -11.89 3.61 -2.70
C VAL A 38 -11.06 4.83 -3.07
N ASP A 39 -11.67 5.91 -3.54
CA ASP A 39 -11.00 7.18 -3.85
C ASP A 39 -10.25 7.75 -2.65
N VAL A 40 -10.88 7.82 -1.47
CA VAL A 40 -10.21 8.26 -0.23
C VAL A 40 -9.02 7.37 0.12
N SER A 41 -9.12 6.06 -0.09
CA SER A 41 -8.02 5.12 0.16
C SER A 41 -6.89 5.30 -0.86
N LEU A 42 -7.22 5.52 -2.14
CA LEU A 42 -6.24 5.79 -3.20
C LEU A 42 -5.52 7.12 -3.00
N LYS A 43 -6.21 8.17 -2.55
CA LYS A 43 -5.60 9.45 -2.19
C LYS A 43 -4.59 9.29 -1.05
N LYS A 44 -4.92 8.49 -0.03
CA LYS A 44 -3.97 8.16 1.06
C LYS A 44 -2.74 7.40 0.55
N ALA A 45 -2.93 6.43 -0.34
CA ALA A 45 -1.82 5.72 -0.98
C ALA A 45 -0.94 6.65 -1.83
N TYR A 46 -1.57 7.58 -2.53
CA TYR A 46 -0.91 8.61 -3.33
C TYR A 46 -0.09 9.58 -2.47
N VAL A 47 -0.47 9.88 -1.24
CA VAL A 47 0.35 10.72 -0.35
C VAL A 47 1.55 9.93 0.20
N GLY A 48 1.37 8.65 0.53
CA GLY A 48 2.44 7.81 1.09
C GLY A 48 3.56 7.48 0.09
N THR A 49 3.23 7.30 -1.19
CA THR A 49 4.20 6.86 -2.21
C THR A 49 5.29 7.91 -2.54
N PRO A 50 4.96 9.19 -2.79
CA PRO A 50 5.95 10.26 -2.99
C PRO A 50 6.81 10.52 -1.76
N LEU A 51 6.26 10.30 -0.54
CA LEU A 51 7.05 10.41 0.68
C LEU A 51 8.16 9.34 0.71
N ALA A 52 7.83 8.09 0.37
CA ALA A 52 8.82 7.02 0.22
C ALA A 52 9.83 7.32 -0.90
N LEU A 53 9.40 7.92 -2.02
CA LEU A 53 10.30 8.34 -3.10
C LEU A 53 11.27 9.44 -2.67
N ARG A 54 10.79 10.47 -1.96
CA ARG A 54 11.64 11.55 -1.39
C ARG A 54 12.69 10.97 -0.46
N VAL A 55 12.28 10.06 0.42
CA VAL A 55 13.19 9.32 1.29
C VAL A 55 14.25 8.56 0.48
N GLY A 56 13.85 7.83 -0.57
CA GLY A 56 14.79 7.15 -1.46
C GLY A 56 15.83 8.08 -2.09
N ILE A 57 15.41 9.28 -2.52
CA ILE A 57 16.33 10.30 -3.04
C ILE A 57 17.35 10.72 -1.97
N TYR A 58 16.91 11.01 -0.74
CA TYR A 58 17.84 11.37 0.35
C TYR A 58 18.82 10.24 0.68
N VAL A 59 18.35 9.00 0.75
CA VAL A 59 19.19 7.82 0.96
C VAL A 59 20.27 7.71 -0.12
N THR A 60 19.91 7.86 -1.40
CA THR A 60 20.90 7.79 -2.49
C THR A 60 21.93 8.91 -2.43
N TYR A 61 21.51 10.14 -2.12
CA TYR A 61 22.42 11.28 -1.98
C TYR A 61 23.42 11.07 -0.83
N VAL A 62 22.93 10.66 0.34
CA VAL A 62 23.78 10.42 1.51
C VAL A 62 24.72 9.25 1.24
N ALA A 63 24.24 8.16 0.64
CA ALA A 63 25.09 7.02 0.29
C ALA A 63 26.23 7.40 -0.67
N GLN A 64 25.97 8.27 -1.66
CA GLN A 64 27.02 8.80 -2.54
C GLN A 64 28.04 9.65 -1.78
N SER A 65 27.55 10.52 -0.88
CA SER A 65 28.44 11.34 -0.05
C SER A 65 29.30 10.47 0.89
N LEU A 66 28.73 9.42 1.48
CA LEU A 66 29.43 8.47 2.34
C LEU A 66 30.52 7.72 1.56
N LEU A 67 30.23 7.27 0.34
CA LEU A 67 31.22 6.65 -0.54
C LEU A 67 32.39 7.60 -0.85
N SER A 68 32.12 8.89 -1.05
CA SER A 68 33.17 9.88 -1.29
C SER A 68 34.08 10.07 -0.08
N VAL A 69 33.49 10.10 1.13
CA VAL A 69 34.22 10.23 2.40
C VAL A 69 35.08 8.99 2.64
N LEU A 70 34.55 7.79 2.40
CA LEU A 70 35.30 6.53 2.53
C LEU A 70 36.48 6.46 1.55
N LYS A 71 36.35 6.97 0.32
CA LYS A 71 37.47 7.04 -0.64
C LYS A 71 38.59 7.95 -0.13
N VAL A 72 38.24 9.11 0.42
CA VAL A 72 39.21 10.05 1.03
C VAL A 72 39.89 9.41 2.23
N LEU A 73 39.12 8.73 3.09
CA LEU A 73 39.65 8.01 4.25
C LEU A 73 40.67 6.95 3.82
N ASN A 74 40.34 6.14 2.80
CA ASN A 74 41.21 5.07 2.30
C ASN A 74 42.52 5.62 1.70
N SER A 75 42.49 6.82 1.11
CA SER A 75 43.71 7.51 0.64
C SER A 75 44.51 8.20 1.75
N ALA A 76 43.90 8.45 2.91
CA ALA A 76 44.51 9.18 4.03
C ALA A 76 45.06 8.27 5.15
N LEU A 77 45.01 6.95 4.96
CA LEU A 77 45.43 5.94 5.94
C LEU A 77 46.93 5.98 6.29
N ASP A 78 47.74 6.81 5.62
CA ASP A 78 49.17 7.01 5.89
C ASP A 78 49.47 7.90 7.15
N GLY A 79 48.56 7.92 8.14
CA GLY A 79 48.91 8.33 9.51
C GLY A 79 48.54 9.75 9.95
N SER A 80 47.54 10.40 9.35
CA SER A 80 47.10 11.75 9.75
C SER A 80 45.93 11.77 10.74
N SER A 81 45.95 12.70 11.70
CA SER A 81 44.87 13.01 12.66
C SER A 81 43.54 13.45 12.03
N ALA A 82 43.53 13.72 10.72
CA ALA A 82 42.32 13.98 9.93
C ALA A 82 41.33 12.79 9.92
N CYS A 83 41.78 11.58 10.25
CA CYS A 83 40.97 10.36 10.25
C CYS A 83 39.82 10.39 11.28
N SER A 84 40.04 11.01 12.44
CA SER A 84 39.03 11.08 13.53
C SER A 84 37.81 11.94 13.13
N GLY A 85 38.05 13.09 12.47
CA GLY A 85 36.97 13.96 12.00
C GLY A 85 36.10 13.29 10.93
N LEU A 86 36.72 12.56 10.00
CA LEU A 86 36.00 11.80 8.96
C LEU A 86 35.18 10.64 9.54
N MET A 87 35.70 9.95 10.56
CA MET A 87 34.97 8.87 11.24
C MET A 87 33.70 9.39 11.92
N SER A 88 33.79 10.50 12.65
CA SER A 88 32.60 11.14 13.27
C SER A 88 31.56 11.60 12.24
N HIS A 89 32.01 11.98 11.04
CA HIS A 89 31.12 12.35 9.93
C HIS A 89 30.42 11.12 9.34
N ILE A 90 31.15 10.01 9.17
CA ILE A 90 30.58 8.71 8.74
C ILE A 90 29.50 8.25 9.72
N GLU A 91 29.78 8.29 11.02
CA GLU A 91 28.83 7.88 12.07
C GLU A 91 27.51 8.65 11.97
N ARG A 92 27.57 9.99 11.86
CA ARG A 92 26.36 10.82 11.68
C ARG A 92 25.60 10.50 10.40
N GLN A 93 26.30 10.20 9.30
CA GLN A 93 25.66 9.83 8.04
C GLN A 93 24.95 8.48 8.14
N VAL A 94 25.55 7.51 8.85
CA VAL A 94 24.95 6.21 9.10
C VAL A 94 23.74 6.32 10.01
N GLU A 95 23.83 7.12 11.07
CA GLU A 95 22.71 7.42 11.96
C GLU A 95 21.53 8.03 11.17
N PHE A 96 21.80 9.07 10.36
CA PHE A 96 20.80 9.69 9.48
C PHE A 96 20.18 8.70 8.48
N LEU A 97 20.98 7.80 7.90
CA LEU A 97 20.48 6.76 7.01
C LEU A 97 19.55 5.78 7.74
N SER A 98 19.87 5.41 8.97
CA SER A 98 19.02 4.52 9.77
C SER A 98 17.66 5.16 10.07
N ASP A 99 17.63 6.43 10.50
CA ASP A 99 16.39 7.16 10.79
C ASP A 99 15.51 7.28 9.56
N ILE A 100 16.10 7.69 8.43
CA ILE A 100 15.36 7.84 7.18
C ILE A 100 14.88 6.50 6.63
N SER A 101 15.64 5.42 6.79
CA SER A 101 15.22 4.08 6.36
C SER A 101 13.97 3.62 7.10
N PHE A 102 13.86 3.94 8.39
CA PHE A 102 12.68 3.65 9.20
C PHE A 102 11.46 4.44 8.72
N ASP A 103 11.63 5.73 8.43
CA ASP A 103 10.58 6.57 7.86
C ASP A 103 10.12 6.08 6.48
N ALA A 104 11.05 5.55 5.65
CA ALA A 104 10.75 4.92 4.37
C ALA A 104 9.79 3.73 4.53
N VAL A 105 10.12 2.84 5.47
CA VAL A 105 9.34 1.63 5.76
C VAL A 105 7.97 2.03 6.28
N ARG A 106 7.90 3.01 7.19
CA ARG A 106 6.64 3.52 7.73
C ARG A 106 5.75 4.13 6.64
N ALA A 107 6.30 4.97 5.77
CA ALA A 107 5.56 5.58 4.65
C ALA A 107 5.05 4.52 3.67
N SER A 108 5.88 3.54 3.35
CA SER A 108 5.54 2.43 2.45
C SER A 108 4.44 1.54 3.03
N ALA A 109 4.54 1.18 4.31
CA ALA A 109 3.53 0.40 5.01
C ALA A 109 2.16 1.12 5.08
N LEU A 110 2.16 2.44 5.28
CA LEU A 110 0.94 3.25 5.25
C LEU A 110 0.30 3.27 3.85
N ALA A 111 1.11 3.41 2.80
CA ALA A 111 0.64 3.36 1.42
C ALA A 111 0.06 1.99 1.08
N GLU A 112 0.75 0.91 1.47
CA GLU A 112 0.29 -0.46 1.27
C GLU A 112 -1.02 -0.73 2.02
N GLY A 113 -1.13 -0.31 3.28
CA GLY A 113 -2.37 -0.42 4.05
C GLY A 113 -3.55 0.29 3.39
N ALA A 114 -3.31 1.46 2.79
CA ALA A 114 -4.32 2.18 2.03
C ALA A 114 -4.73 1.43 0.73
N CYS A 115 -3.77 0.85 0.01
CA CYS A 115 -4.03 -0.03 -1.14
C CYS A 115 -4.83 -1.27 -0.76
N VAL A 116 -4.49 -1.93 0.35
CA VAL A 116 -5.21 -3.09 0.89
C VAL A 116 -6.66 -2.71 1.23
N SER A 117 -6.86 -1.57 1.90
CA SER A 117 -8.20 -1.04 2.19
C SER A 117 -9.01 -0.81 0.91
N ALA A 118 -8.43 -0.18 -0.12
CA ALA A 118 -9.08 0.03 -1.41
C ALA A 118 -9.49 -1.30 -2.06
N ARG A 119 -8.56 -2.26 -2.12
CA ARG A 119 -8.82 -3.60 -2.68
C ARG A 119 -9.92 -4.35 -1.93
N ARG A 120 -9.95 -4.27 -0.59
CA ARG A 120 -11.02 -4.90 0.20
C ARG A 120 -12.39 -4.30 -0.10
N ASN A 121 -12.48 -2.98 -0.25
CA ASN A 121 -13.73 -2.31 -0.62
C ASN A 121 -14.21 -2.74 -2.01
N LEU A 122 -13.30 -2.90 -2.97
CA LEU A 122 -13.62 -3.39 -4.32
C LEU A 122 -14.07 -4.86 -4.32
N VAL A 123 -13.41 -5.75 -3.57
CA VAL A 123 -13.83 -7.16 -3.51
C VAL A 123 -15.18 -7.33 -2.79
N LEU A 124 -15.44 -6.54 -1.74
CA LEU A 124 -16.69 -6.58 -1.00
C LEU A 124 -17.85 -5.82 -1.68
N TRP A 125 -17.59 -5.20 -2.82
CA TRP A 125 -18.57 -4.41 -3.58
C TRP A 125 -19.74 -5.29 -4.04
N ASP A 126 -19.45 -6.33 -4.83
CA ASP A 126 -20.45 -7.25 -5.39
C ASP A 126 -20.94 -8.30 -4.38
N TRP A 127 -20.27 -8.41 -3.23
CA TRP A 127 -20.64 -9.39 -2.22
C TRP A 127 -21.85 -8.90 -1.40
N LYS A 128 -22.97 -9.64 -1.51
CA LYS A 128 -24.21 -9.44 -0.74
C LYS A 128 -24.03 -9.75 0.75
N MET A 129 -23.33 -8.88 1.46
CA MET A 129 -23.13 -8.95 2.92
C MET A 129 -23.93 -7.90 3.66
N ASN A 130 -24.30 -8.19 4.91
CA ASN A 130 -24.86 -7.17 5.81
C ASN A 130 -23.77 -6.12 6.17
N THR A 131 -24.18 -4.89 6.44
CA THR A 131 -23.30 -3.76 6.79
C THR A 131 -22.35 -4.09 7.94
N ALA A 132 -22.81 -4.84 8.95
CA ALA A 132 -21.98 -5.27 10.07
C ALA A 132 -20.88 -6.27 9.66
N GLN A 133 -21.20 -7.22 8.79
CA GLN A 133 -20.24 -8.21 8.28
C GLN A 133 -19.21 -7.56 7.36
N ARG A 134 -19.65 -6.61 6.52
CA ARG A 134 -18.75 -5.81 5.68
C ARG A 134 -17.81 -4.95 6.52
N ALA A 135 -18.30 -4.30 7.58
CA ALA A 135 -17.47 -3.53 8.50
C ALA A 135 -16.46 -4.41 9.25
N PHE A 136 -16.85 -5.62 9.63
CA PHE A 136 -15.94 -6.61 10.21
C PHE A 136 -14.82 -7.00 9.24
N ALA A 137 -15.16 -7.39 8.00
CA ALA A 137 -14.18 -7.80 6.99
C ALA A 137 -13.17 -6.70 6.64
N LEU A 138 -13.60 -5.43 6.65
CA LEU A 138 -12.71 -4.29 6.41
C LEU A 138 -11.72 -4.04 7.56
N ARG A 139 -12.07 -4.40 8.80
CA ARG A 139 -11.26 -4.18 10.01
C ARG A 139 -10.23 -5.27 10.30
N LEU A 140 -10.26 -6.38 9.56
CA LEU A 140 -9.35 -7.49 9.77
C LEU A 140 -7.88 -7.05 9.61
N PRO A 141 -6.95 -7.55 10.43
CA PRO A 141 -5.53 -7.28 10.20
C PRO A 141 -5.11 -7.82 8.83
N PHE A 142 -4.17 -7.14 8.17
CA PHE A 142 -3.62 -7.62 6.90
C PHE A 142 -2.58 -8.71 7.17
N GLN A 143 -2.71 -9.85 6.49
CA GLN A 143 -1.75 -10.95 6.53
C GLN A 143 -1.19 -11.05 5.11
N ALA A 144 0.08 -10.67 4.89
CA ALA A 144 0.70 -10.39 3.58
C ALA A 144 0.30 -11.27 2.39
N ASN A 145 -0.01 -12.55 2.63
CA ASN A 145 -0.34 -13.54 1.59
C ASN A 145 -1.79 -13.48 1.10
N VAL A 146 -2.73 -12.96 1.90
CA VAL A 146 -4.18 -13.01 1.62
C VAL A 146 -4.87 -11.72 2.06
N LEU A 147 -5.87 -11.28 1.28
CA LEU A 147 -6.50 -9.98 1.50
C LEU A 147 -7.29 -9.91 2.83
N PHE A 148 -7.92 -11.00 3.27
CA PHE A 148 -8.78 -11.03 4.46
C PHE A 148 -8.29 -11.97 5.58
N GLY A 149 -7.38 -12.91 5.30
CA GLY A 149 -6.84 -13.82 6.33
C GLY A 149 -7.79 -14.97 6.72
N ALA A 150 -7.26 -15.86 7.58
CA ALA A 150 -7.97 -17.04 8.06
C ALA A 150 -9.20 -16.71 8.94
N GLU A 151 -9.23 -15.54 9.58
CA GLU A 151 -10.34 -15.12 10.45
C GLU A 151 -11.67 -14.96 9.69
N LEU A 152 -11.62 -14.48 8.44
CA LEU A 152 -12.83 -14.41 7.61
C LEU A 152 -13.26 -15.80 7.16
N GLU A 153 -12.30 -16.66 6.79
CA GLU A 153 -12.54 -18.03 6.36
C GLU A 153 -13.20 -18.87 7.47
N GLU A 154 -12.71 -18.76 8.70
CA GLU A 154 -13.27 -19.46 9.85
C GLU A 154 -14.72 -19.04 10.11
N LYS A 155 -15.01 -17.72 10.07
CA LYS A 155 -16.39 -17.23 10.22
C LYS A 155 -17.29 -17.68 9.07
N LEU A 156 -16.77 -17.67 7.85
CA LEU A 156 -17.51 -18.14 6.69
C LEU A 156 -17.82 -19.64 6.81
N HIS A 157 -16.86 -20.44 7.27
CA HIS A 157 -17.03 -21.87 7.54
C HIS A 157 -18.05 -22.14 8.66
N LYS A 158 -18.07 -21.34 9.73
CA LYS A 158 -19.11 -21.43 10.77
C LYS A 158 -20.50 -21.13 10.20
N LEU A 159 -20.63 -20.07 9.41
CA LEU A 159 -21.89 -19.72 8.74
C LEU A 159 -22.36 -20.80 7.76
N PHE A 160 -21.43 -21.43 7.03
CA PHE A 160 -21.74 -22.54 6.12
C PHE A 160 -22.14 -23.83 6.85
N LYS A 161 -21.52 -24.13 8.00
CA LYS A 161 -21.89 -25.30 8.81
C LYS A 161 -23.23 -25.13 9.51
N GLU A 162 -23.58 -23.90 9.90
CA GLU A 162 -24.80 -23.63 10.65
C GLU A 162 -26.06 -23.57 9.77
N LYS A 163 -25.97 -23.36 8.45
CA LYS A 163 -27.16 -23.12 7.62
C LYS A 163 -27.04 -23.56 6.14
N LYS A 164 -28.07 -24.31 5.68
CA LYS A 164 -28.60 -24.42 4.29
C LYS A 164 -29.02 -23.05 3.70
N HIS A 165 -28.22 -22.00 3.83
CA HIS A 165 -28.53 -20.67 3.27
C HIS A 165 -27.82 -20.47 1.94
N SER A 166 -28.41 -21.06 0.90
CA SER A 166 -28.02 -20.97 -0.52
C SER A 166 -28.22 -19.58 -1.16
N SER A 167 -28.55 -18.53 -0.41
CA SER A 167 -28.94 -17.22 -0.99
C SER A 167 -27.90 -16.10 -0.86
N TYR A 168 -26.77 -16.34 -0.18
CA TYR A 168 -25.74 -15.30 0.03
C TYR A 168 -24.60 -15.31 -0.99
N PHE A 169 -24.55 -16.34 -1.85
CA PHE A 169 -23.66 -16.36 -3.01
C PHE A 169 -24.49 -16.15 -4.28
N PRO A 170 -24.02 -15.32 -5.23
CA PRO A 170 -24.54 -15.40 -6.57
C PRO A 170 -24.36 -16.85 -7.04
N SER A 171 -25.44 -17.48 -7.48
CA SER A 171 -25.47 -18.85 -8.03
C SER A 171 -24.65 -19.03 -9.32
N THR A 172 -23.89 -17.99 -9.69
CA THR A 172 -22.95 -17.95 -10.80
C THR A 172 -21.51 -17.84 -10.29
N LEU A 173 -21.11 -18.72 -9.37
CA LEU A 173 -19.69 -19.11 -9.21
C LEU A 173 -19.26 -20.14 -10.28
N GLY A 174 -19.99 -20.18 -11.41
CA GLY A 174 -19.71 -21.05 -12.56
C GLY A 174 -18.65 -20.51 -13.52
N ASP A 175 -18.40 -19.19 -13.55
CA ASP A 175 -17.53 -18.59 -14.58
C ASP A 175 -16.63 -17.46 -14.08
N CYS A 176 -16.22 -17.47 -12.80
CA CYS A 176 -15.10 -16.64 -12.35
C CYS A 176 -13.77 -17.33 -12.69
N SER A 177 -13.47 -17.44 -13.98
CA SER A 177 -12.19 -17.87 -14.54
C SER A 177 -11.05 -16.85 -14.33
N LEU A 178 -11.29 -15.76 -13.59
CA LEU A 178 -10.30 -14.71 -13.33
C LEU A 178 -9.15 -15.10 -12.39
N PHE A 179 -9.17 -16.29 -11.80
CA PHE A 179 -8.02 -16.87 -11.08
C PHE A 179 -7.61 -18.25 -11.61
N GLY A 180 -7.82 -18.49 -12.91
CA GLY A 180 -7.44 -19.71 -13.63
C GLY A 180 -5.95 -19.85 -13.96
N LYS A 181 -5.03 -19.37 -13.11
CA LYS A 181 -3.62 -19.75 -13.18
C LYS A 181 -3.14 -20.11 -11.79
N LYS A 182 -2.96 -21.42 -11.57
CA LYS A 182 -2.10 -21.95 -10.52
C LYS A 182 -0.73 -21.28 -10.69
N TYR A 183 -0.37 -20.35 -9.81
CA TYR A 183 1.04 -20.02 -9.66
C TYR A 183 1.68 -21.22 -8.97
N PRO A 184 2.63 -21.93 -9.59
CA PRO A 184 3.43 -22.89 -8.86
C PRO A 184 4.21 -22.09 -7.81
N VAL A 185 3.92 -22.37 -6.54
CA VAL A 185 4.77 -21.94 -5.42
C VAL A 185 6.08 -22.73 -5.58
N GLN A 186 7.07 -22.14 -6.26
CA GLN A 186 8.43 -22.66 -6.20
C GLN A 186 8.94 -22.39 -4.79
N ALA A 187 9.15 -23.47 -4.04
CA ALA A 187 9.81 -23.42 -2.75
C ALA A 187 11.24 -22.87 -2.93
N PRO A 188 11.74 -22.02 -2.01
CA PRO A 188 13.13 -21.59 -2.05
C PRO A 188 14.03 -22.80 -1.81
N SER A 189 14.81 -23.16 -2.84
CA SER A 189 15.91 -24.11 -2.71
C SER A 189 16.96 -23.52 -1.78
N ARG A 190 17.29 -24.28 -0.72
CA ARG A 190 18.47 -24.05 0.13
C ARG A 190 19.75 -24.32 -0.64
#